data_AF-Q2CHN4-F1
#
_entry.id   AF-Q2CHN4-F1
#
_cell.length_a   1.000
_cell.length_b   1.000
_cell.length_c   1.000
_cell.angle_alpha   90.00
_cell.angle_beta   90.00
_cell.angle_gamma   90.00
#
_symmetry.space_group_name_H-M   'P 1'
#
loop_
_entity.id
_entity.type
_entity.pdbx_description
1 polymer ?
#
loop_
_entity_poly.entity_id
_entity_poly.type
_entity_poly.pdbx_seq_one_letter_code
_entity_poly.pdbx_strand_id
1 'polypeptide(L)' 'METDVTTDKRATVDVTLSSATLAEAEALGVDVSRAAEAGVAAAARAERQRRWKEENREAMEQMKVWVEENGLPLSELRKF' A
#
# COMPACT_ATOMS: atom_id res chain seq x y z
N MET A 1 -2.99 -1.04 -23.73
CA MET A 1 -2.39 -0.68 -22.42
C MET A 1 -2.78 0.75 -22.16
N GLU A 2 -3.94 0.94 -21.55
CA GLU A 2 -4.51 2.24 -21.26
C GLU A 2 -4.20 2.53 -19.81
N THR A 3 -3.12 3.29 -19.56
CA THR A 3 -2.84 3.80 -18.23
C THR A 3 -3.72 5.03 -18.05
N ASP A 4 -4.91 4.83 -17.49
CA ASP A 4 -5.75 5.91 -16.99
C ASP A 4 -4.95 6.65 -15.91
N VAL A 5 -4.28 7.73 -16.30
CA VAL A 5 -3.75 8.71 -15.34
C VAL A 5 -4.98 9.48 -14.89
N THR A 6 -5.68 8.92 -13.91
CA THR A 6 -6.84 9.53 -13.30
C THR A 6 -6.36 10.84 -12.68
N THR A 7 -6.72 11.96 -13.31
CA THR A 7 -6.46 13.30 -12.79
C THR A 7 -6.95 13.34 -11.34
N ASP A 8 -6.05 13.60 -10.38
CA ASP A 8 -6.34 13.56 -8.94
C ASP A 8 -7.31 14.69 -8.58
N LYS A 9 -8.60 14.40 -8.73
CA LYS A 9 -9.66 15.35 -8.46
C LYS A 9 -9.97 15.25 -6.98
N ARG A 10 -9.50 16.21 -6.20
CA ARG A 10 -9.80 16.28 -4.77
C ARG A 10 -11.31 16.35 -4.55
N ALA A 11 -11.80 15.47 -3.69
CA ALA A 11 -13.18 15.47 -3.22
C ALA A 11 -13.19 15.76 -1.72
N THR A 12 -14.12 16.62 -1.29
CA THR A 12 -14.38 16.86 0.14
C THR A 12 -15.24 15.73 0.68
N VAL A 13 -14.85 15.18 1.83
CA VAL A 13 -15.58 14.11 2.53
C VAL A 13 -15.70 14.50 3.99
N ASP A 14 -16.90 14.36 4.56
CA ASP A 14 -17.13 14.55 5.99
C ASP A 14 -16.64 13.32 6.76
N VAL A 15 -15.75 13.53 7.73
CA VAL A 15 -15.19 12.48 8.58
C VAL A 15 -15.38 12.85 10.05
N THR A 16 -15.64 11.84 10.89
CA THR A 16 -15.78 12.04 12.33
C THR A 16 -14.48 11.65 13.03
N LEU A 17 -13.88 12.59 13.75
CA LEU A 17 -12.65 12.41 14.53
C LEU A 17 -12.92 12.75 15.99
N SER A 18 -12.12 12.18 16.90
CA SER A 18 -12.25 12.51 18.32
C SER A 18 -11.84 13.97 18.58
N SER A 19 -12.55 14.64 19.48
CA SER A 19 -12.23 16.02 19.87
C SER A 19 -10.83 16.14 20.48
N ALA A 20 -10.38 15.12 21.22
CA ALA A 20 -9.03 15.06 21.77
C ALA A 20 -7.95 15.06 20.68
N THR A 21 -8.15 14.26 19.62
CA THR A 21 -7.22 14.19 18.48
C THR A 21 -7.17 15.50 17.72
N LEU A 22 -8.30 16.16 17.51
CA LEU A 22 -8.34 17.47 16.85
C LEU A 22 -7.64 18.55 17.68
N ALA A 23 -7.88 18.59 18.99
CA ALA A 23 -7.25 19.55 19.89
C ALA A 23 -5.72 19.35 19.94
N GLU A 24 -5.25 18.10 19.97
CA GLU A 24 -3.82 17.79 19.91
C GLU A 24 -3.21 18.20 18.56
N ALA A 25 -3.88 17.90 17.44
CA ALA A 25 -3.43 18.28 16.11
C ALA A 25 -3.31 19.81 15.98
N GLU A 26 -4.30 20.56 16.47
CA GLU A 26 -4.29 22.02 16.49
C GLU A 26 -3.15 22.57 17.35
N ALA A 27 -2.96 22.03 18.56
CA ALA A 27 -1.87 22.45 19.46
C ALA A 27 -0.47 22.20 18.86
N LEU A 28 -0.34 21.20 18.00
CA LEU A 28 0.90 20.85 17.31
C LEU A 28 1.03 21.46 15.91
N GLY A 29 0.03 22.21 15.43
CA GLY A 29 0.02 22.80 14.09
C GLY A 29 -0.03 21.77 12.95
N VAL A 30 -0.64 20.62 13.18
CA VAL A 30 -0.77 19.54 12.18
C VAL A 30 -1.89 19.86 11.19
N ASP A 31 -1.59 19.77 9.90
CA ASP A 31 -2.61 19.82 8.84
C ASP A 31 -3.39 18.50 8.82
N VAL A 32 -4.60 18.54 9.42
CA VAL A 32 -5.50 17.38 9.56
C VAL A 32 -5.91 16.83 8.20
N SER A 33 -6.12 17.67 7.18
CA SER A 33 -6.53 17.21 5.85
C SER A 33 -5.43 16.40 5.20
N ARG A 34 -4.19 16.92 5.25
CA ARG A 34 -3.01 16.22 4.72
C ARG A 34 -2.72 14.93 5.49
N ALA A 35 -2.86 14.95 6.82
CA ALA A 35 -2.67 13.77 7.65
C ALA A 35 -3.72 12.69 7.36
N ALA A 36 -4.99 13.08 7.19
CA ALA A 36 -6.08 12.17 6.83
C ALA A 36 -5.84 11.53 5.45
N GLU A 37 -5.45 12.32 4.44
CA GLU A 37 -5.13 11.81 3.11
C GLU A 37 -3.99 10.78 3.16
N ALA A 38 -2.91 11.09 3.88
CA ALA A 38 -1.79 10.18 4.05
C ALA A 38 -2.20 8.86 4.74
N GLY A 39 -3.02 8.96 5.79
CA GLY A 39 -3.56 7.80 6.52
C GLY A 39 -4.43 6.91 5.64
N VAL A 40 -5.36 7.50 4.88
CA VAL A 40 -6.24 6.79 3.94
C VAL A 40 -5.43 6.13 2.84
N ALA A 41 -4.45 6.84 2.26
CA ALA A 41 -3.58 6.29 1.22
C ALA A 41 -2.75 5.11 1.72
N ALA A 42 -2.22 5.19 2.95
CA ALA A 42 -1.48 4.10 3.58
C ALA A 42 -2.38 2.88 3.81
N ALA A 43 -3.57 3.07 4.38
CA ALA A 43 -4.55 2.00 4.60
C ALA A 43 -4.96 1.33 3.28
N ALA A 44 -5.24 2.10 2.23
CA ALA A 44 -5.60 1.56 0.92
C ALA A 44 -4.45 0.78 0.26
N ARG A 45 -3.20 1.21 0.44
CA ARG A 45 -2.03 0.44 -0.02
C ARG A 45 -1.89 -0.88 0.75
N ALA A 46 -2.04 -0.86 2.07
CA ALA A 46 -1.96 -2.06 2.90
C ALA A 46 -3.06 -3.07 2.54
N GLU A 47 -4.29 -2.60 2.32
CA GLU A 47 -5.41 -3.45 1.91
C GLU A 47 -5.16 -4.09 0.53
N ARG A 48 -4.70 -3.31 -0.45
CA ARG A 48 -4.32 -3.83 -1.77
C ARG A 48 -3.23 -4.89 -1.66
N GLN A 49 -2.21 -4.66 -0.85
CA GLN A 49 -1.15 -5.63 -0.61
C GLN A 49 -1.68 -6.91 0.05
N ARG A 50 -2.62 -6.80 1.00
CA ARG A 50 -3.23 -7.98 1.64
C ARG A 50 -3.98 -8.83 0.62
N ARG A 51 -4.83 -8.19 -0.19
CA ARG A 51 -5.61 -8.88 -1.24
C ARG A 51 -4.70 -9.52 -2.27
N TRP A 52 -3.71 -8.78 -2.76
CA TRP A 52 -2.75 -9.31 -3.71
C TRP A 52 -2.01 -10.54 -3.17
N LYS A 53 -1.58 -10.52 -1.89
CA LYS A 53 -0.95 -11.68 -1.26
C LYS A 53 -1.88 -12.89 -1.16
N GLU A 54 -3.15 -12.67 -0.91
CA GLU A 54 -4.16 -13.72 -0.84
C GLU A 54 -4.40 -14.34 -2.24
N GLU A 55 -4.59 -13.50 -3.25
CA GLU A 55 -4.78 -13.90 -4.65
C GLU A 55 -3.56 -14.63 -5.21
N ASN A 56 -2.35 -14.20 -4.85
CA ASN A 56 -1.10 -14.75 -5.38
C ASN A 56 -0.50 -15.82 -4.49
N ARG A 57 -1.20 -16.25 -3.42
CA ARG A 57 -0.68 -17.22 -2.46
C ARG A 57 -0.28 -18.52 -3.13
N GLU A 58 -1.16 -19.05 -3.98
CA GLU A 58 -0.89 -20.30 -4.69
C GLU A 58 0.28 -20.17 -5.67
N ALA A 59 0.34 -19.08 -6.42
CA ALA A 59 1.44 -18.81 -7.34
C ALA A 59 2.79 -18.64 -6.61
N MET A 60 2.78 -18.01 -5.43
CA MET A 60 3.98 -17.88 -4.58
C MET A 60 4.44 -19.23 -4.03
N GLU A 61 3.52 -20.09 -3.58
CA GLU A 61 3.88 -21.45 -3.14
C GLU A 61 4.44 -22.30 -4.30
N GLN A 62 3.81 -22.24 -5.48
CA GLN A 62 4.31 -22.93 -6.67
C GLN A 62 5.71 -22.43 -7.06
N MET A 63 5.94 -21.12 -7.04
CA MET A 63 7.25 -20.54 -7.28
C MET A 63 8.28 -20.99 -6.23
N LYS A 64 7.88 -21.09 -4.96
CA LYS A 64 8.77 -21.56 -3.89
C LYS A 64 9.19 -23.01 -4.11
N VAL A 65 8.24 -23.91 -4.42
CA VAL A 65 8.52 -25.31 -4.75
C VAL A 65 9.45 -25.39 -5.96
N TRP A 66 9.16 -24.64 -7.02
CA TRP A 66 9.99 -24.62 -8.22
C TRP A 66 11.43 -24.19 -7.92
N VAL A 67 11.63 -23.17 -7.07
CA VAL A 67 12.95 -22.71 -6.64
C VAL A 67 13.67 -23.75 -5.78
N GLU A 68 12.96 -24.47 -4.91
CA GLU A 68 13.53 -25.57 -4.11
C GLU A 68 14.00 -26.72 -5.01
N GLU A 69 13.27 -27.03 -6.08
CA GLU A 69 13.60 -28.10 -7.03
C GLU A 69 14.67 -27.70 -8.05
N ASN A 70 14.64 -26.46 -8.56
CA ASN A 70 15.44 -26.01 -9.71
C ASN A 70 16.55 -25.02 -9.32
N GLY A 71 16.59 -24.60 -8.07
CA GLY A 71 17.49 -23.54 -7.59
C GLY A 71 17.01 -22.14 -7.99
N LEU A 72 17.81 -21.13 -7.64
CA LEU A 72 17.46 -19.74 -7.92
C LEU A 72 17.58 -19.45 -9.44
N PRO A 73 16.52 -18.93 -10.07
CA PRO A 73 16.58 -18.54 -11.47
C PRO A 73 17.71 -17.53 -11.69
N LEU A 74 18.45 -17.71 -12.77
CA LEU A 74 19.54 -16.81 -13.20
C LEU A 74 20.68 -16.65 -12.18
N SER A 75 20.79 -17.56 -11.19
CA SER A 75 21.88 -17.55 -10.22
C SER A 75 23.27 -17.62 -10.89
N GLU A 76 23.37 -18.31 -12.01
CA GLU A 76 24.61 -18.43 -12.81
C GLU A 76 25.06 -17.13 -13.48
N LEU A 77 24.19 -16.13 -13.61
CA LEU A 77 24.52 -14.83 -14.22
C LEU A 77 24.85 -13.74 -13.19
N ARG A 78 24.82 -14.07 -11.90
CA ARG A 78 25.13 -13.10 -10.82
C ARG A 78 26.64 -12.80 -10.82
N LYS A 79 27.02 -11.59 -11.23
CA LYS A 79 28.38 -11.05 -11.08
C LYS A 79 28.51 -10.37 -9.72
N PHE A 80 29.54 -10.73 -8.96
CA PHE A 80 29.89 -10.17 -7.64
C PHE A 80 30.61 -8.83 -7.79
#